data_AF-A0A426Z949-F1
#
_entry.id   AF-A0A426Z949-F1
#
_cell.length_a   1.000
_cell.length_b   1.000
_cell.length_c   1.000
_cell.angle_alpha   90.00
_cell.angle_beta   90.00
_cell.angle_gamma   90.00
#
_symmetry.space_group_name_H-M   'P 1'
#
loop_
_entity.id
_entity.type
_entity.pdbx_description
1 polymer ?
#
loop_
_entity_poly.entity_id
_entity_poly.type
_entity_poly.pdbx_seq_one_letter_code
_entity_poly.pdbx_strand_id
1 'polypeptide(L)'
;MVAPPSTGLQQALQAAVQSVHWTYSLFWQVCPQQGTLVWGDGYYNGGIKTRKTVQPVEVSTEEASLQRSQQLRELFESLSSGEANLPARRPCAALSPEDLTEAEWFYLMCISFSFPPGVGYVALSVSSSSSMQLHCY
;
A
#
# COMPACT_ATOMS: atom_id res chain seq x y z
N MET A 1 -8.60 -8.48 -16.30
CA MET A 1 -8.72 -9.42 -15.17
C MET A 1 -7.70 -9.02 -14.13
N VAL A 2 -8.14 -8.39 -13.04
CA VAL A 2 -7.29 -8.11 -11.88
C VAL A 2 -7.09 -9.45 -11.17
N ALA A 3 -5.85 -9.91 -11.04
CA ALA A 3 -5.53 -11.13 -10.33
C ALA A 3 -6.01 -11.00 -8.87
N PRO A 4 -6.55 -12.08 -8.25
CA PRO A 4 -6.89 -12.04 -6.84
C PRO A 4 -5.63 -11.68 -6.04
N PRO A 5 -5.75 -10.93 -4.93
CA PRO A 5 -4.61 -10.67 -4.07
C PRO A 5 -4.03 -12.03 -3.66
N SER A 6 -2.80 -12.32 -4.10
CA SER A 6 -2.11 -13.53 -3.71
C SER A 6 -1.84 -13.41 -2.22
N THR A 7 -2.62 -14.12 -1.40
CA THR A 7 -2.61 -14.01 0.05
C THR A 7 -1.21 -14.13 0.64
N GLY A 8 -0.31 -14.87 -0.03
CA GLY A 8 1.11 -14.97 0.34
C GLY A 8 1.93 -13.70 0.15
N LEU A 9 1.69 -12.89 -0.89
CA LEU A 9 2.40 -11.62 -1.09
C LEU A 9 2.02 -10.60 -0.02
N GLN A 10 0.72 -10.45 0.24
CA GLN A 10 0.22 -9.54 1.26
C GLN A 10 0.74 -9.92 2.66
N GLN A 11 0.79 -11.22 2.98
CA GLN A 11 1.40 -11.73 4.22
C GLN A 11 2.91 -11.43 4.29
N ALA A 12 3.64 -11.60 3.18
CA ALA A 12 5.07 -11.31 3.14
C ALA A 12 5.36 -9.81 3.33
N LEU A 13 4.56 -8.95 2.72
CA LEU A 13 4.63 -7.49 2.89
C LEU A 13 4.32 -7.08 4.33
N GLN A 14 3.26 -7.62 4.92
CA GLN A 14 2.94 -7.44 6.33
C GLN A 14 4.12 -7.86 7.23
N ALA A 15 4.66 -9.06 7.04
CA ALA A 15 5.78 -9.57 7.83
C ALA A 15 7.03 -8.68 7.72
N ALA A 16 7.34 -8.19 6.51
CA ALA A 16 8.46 -7.29 6.28
C ALA A 16 8.30 -5.99 7.09
N VAL A 17 7.12 -5.36 6.99
CA VAL A 17 6.83 -4.09 7.68
C VAL A 17 6.85 -4.25 9.19
N GLN A 18 6.30 -5.36 9.72
CA GLN A 18 6.32 -5.67 11.15
C GLN A 18 7.74 -5.93 11.66
N SER A 19 8.57 -6.65 10.89
CA SER A 19 9.93 -7.01 11.31
C SER A 19 10.88 -5.81 11.43
N VAL A 20 10.72 -4.81 10.55
CA VAL A 20 11.58 -3.61 10.51
C VAL A 20 10.89 -2.39 11.13
N HIS A 21 9.65 -2.53 11.60
CA HIS A 21 8.82 -1.42 12.09
C HIS A 21 8.68 -0.27 11.09
N TRP A 22 8.50 -0.60 9.81
CA TRP A 22 8.24 0.41 8.77
C TRP A 22 6.80 0.94 8.83
N THR A 23 6.59 2.12 8.24
CA THR A 23 5.25 2.73 8.11
C THR A 23 4.43 2.01 7.04
N TYR A 24 5.07 1.51 5.97
CA TYR A 24 4.41 0.76 4.92
C TYR A 24 5.43 -0.01 4.07
N SER A 25 4.95 -0.93 3.25
CA SER A 25 5.69 -1.57 2.15
C SER A 25 4.87 -1.53 0.88
N LEU A 26 5.54 -1.41 -0.25
CA LEU A 26 4.94 -1.38 -1.58
C LEU A 26 5.68 -2.35 -2.50
N PHE A 27 4.91 -3.02 -3.35
CA PHE A 27 5.42 -3.94 -4.36
C PHE A 27 4.93 -3.50 -5.73
N TRP A 28 5.88 -3.36 -6.66
CA TRP A 28 5.59 -3.14 -8.07
C TRP A 28 5.94 -4.40 -8.86
N GLN A 29 5.06 -4.79 -9.78
CA GLN A 29 5.22 -5.96 -10.63
C GLN A 29 5.47 -5.54 -12.09
N VAL A 30 6.23 -6.35 -12.82
CA VAL A 30 6.50 -6.13 -14.24
C VAL A 30 5.24 -6.44 -15.06
N CYS A 31 4.75 -5.47 -15.82
CA CYS A 31 3.70 -5.69 -16.81
C CYS A 31 4.30 -6.43 -18.04
N PRO A 32 3.89 -7.68 -18.34
CA PRO A 32 4.53 -8.49 -19.38
C PRO A 32 4.49 -7.90 -20.79
N GLN A 33 3.51 -7.04 -21.07
CA GLN A 33 3.29 -6.48 -22.41
C GLN A 33 4.18 -5.26 -22.70
N GLN A 34 4.65 -4.55 -21.66
CA GLN A 34 5.27 -3.23 -21.81
C GLN A 34 6.61 -3.11 -21.06
N GLY A 35 6.94 -4.07 -20.18
CA GLY A 35 8.13 -3.99 -19.32
C GLY A 35 8.04 -2.91 -18.23
N THR A 36 6.93 -2.17 -18.18
CA THR A 36 6.65 -1.14 -17.17
C THR A 36 6.32 -1.80 -15.83
N LEU A 37 6.94 -1.31 -14.75
CA LEU A 37 6.56 -1.65 -13.39
C LEU A 37 5.28 -0.89 -13.03
N VAL A 38 4.25 -1.65 -12.69
CA VAL A 38 2.97 -1.12 -12.21
C VAL A 38 2.75 -1.60 -10.78
N TRP A 39 1.96 -0.85 -10.01
CA TRP A 39 1.64 -1.26 -8.65
C TRP A 39 1.04 -2.67 -8.63
N GLY A 40 1.57 -3.51 -7.74
CA GLY A 40 1.12 -4.88 -7.54
C GLY A 40 0.36 -5.04 -6.23
N ASP A 41 1.01 -4.71 -5.12
CA ASP A 41 0.41 -4.82 -3.78
C ASP A 41 1.10 -3.87 -2.79
N GLY A 42 0.54 -3.73 -1.59
CA GLY A 42 1.08 -2.89 -0.54
C GLY A 42 0.48 -3.19 0.83
N TYR A 43 1.20 -2.81 1.88
CA TYR A 43 0.74 -2.93 3.26
C TYR A 43 1.06 -1.65 4.01
N TYR A 44 0.07 -1.05 4.67
CA TYR A 44 0.20 0.14 5.49
C TYR A 44 0.12 -0.22 6.98
N ASN A 45 1.14 0.18 7.73
CA ASN A 45 1.33 -0.05 9.17
C ASN A 45 1.50 1.26 9.94
N GLY A 46 1.23 2.40 9.31
CA GLY A 46 1.41 3.70 9.95
C GLY A 46 0.36 4.00 11.01
N GLY A 47 0.69 4.94 11.90
CA GLY A 47 -0.28 5.73 12.65
C GLY A 47 -1.16 5.05 13.70
N ILE A 48 -1.11 3.74 13.94
CA ILE A 48 -1.69 3.14 15.15
C ILE A 48 -0.67 3.30 16.27
N LYS A 49 -0.60 4.53 16.82
CA LYS A 49 0.38 4.97 17.82
C LYS A 49 0.61 3.91 18.89
N THR A 50 1.75 3.22 18.85
CA THR A 50 2.30 2.45 19.95
C THR A 50 2.85 3.40 21.02
N ARG A 51 1.98 4.21 21.63
CA ARG A 51 2.23 4.70 22.97
C ARG A 51 1.71 3.64 23.93
N LYS A 52 2.61 2.90 24.57
CA LYS A 52 2.31 2.00 25.68
C LYS A 52 1.49 2.75 26.75
N THR A 53 0.17 2.65 26.69
CA THR A 53 -0.71 2.93 27.83
C THR A 53 -1.95 2.04 27.70
N VAL A 54 -1.97 0.99 28.52
CA VAL A 54 -3.14 0.35 29.15
C VAL A 54 -4.37 0.05 28.25
N GLN A 55 -4.58 -1.25 28.02
CA GLN A 55 -5.75 -2.01 27.52
C GLN A 55 -7.18 -1.45 27.84
N PRO A 56 -8.31 -2.01 27.34
CA PRO A 56 -8.58 -3.00 26.25
C PRO A 56 -9.81 -2.65 25.34
N VAL A 57 -9.75 -2.91 24.03
CA VAL A 57 -10.86 -3.53 23.23
C VAL A 57 -10.20 -4.22 22.02
N GLU A 58 -10.59 -5.47 21.79
CA GLU A 58 -9.95 -6.48 20.94
C GLU A 58 -10.14 -6.21 19.44
N VAL A 59 -9.24 -5.44 18.85
CA VAL A 59 -8.80 -5.65 17.46
C VAL A 59 -7.29 -5.66 17.55
N SER A 60 -6.64 -6.76 17.14
CA SER A 60 -5.18 -6.80 17.16
C SER A 60 -4.64 -5.62 16.35
N THR A 61 -3.51 -5.03 16.78
CA THR A 61 -2.91 -3.90 16.02
C THR A 61 -2.74 -4.25 14.54
N GLU A 62 -2.55 -5.54 14.26
CA GLU A 62 -2.41 -6.15 12.94
C GLU A 62 -3.73 -6.17 12.14
N GLU A 63 -4.85 -6.52 12.78
CA GLU A 63 -6.18 -6.45 12.16
C GLU A 63 -6.56 -5.01 11.84
N ALA A 64 -6.24 -4.07 12.73
CA ALA A 64 -6.51 -2.65 12.53
C ALA A 64 -5.67 -2.05 11.38
N SER A 65 -4.38 -2.40 11.28
CA SER A 65 -3.52 -1.99 10.17
C SER A 65 -3.93 -2.66 8.86
N LEU A 66 -4.38 -3.90 8.89
CA LEU A 66 -4.93 -4.59 7.73
C LEU A 66 -6.21 -3.91 7.23
N GLN A 67 -7.15 -3.59 8.13
CA GLN A 67 -8.36 -2.84 7.80
C GLN A 67 -8.01 -1.47 7.20
N ARG A 68 -7.07 -0.74 7.81
CA ARG A 68 -6.60 0.55 7.30
C ARG A 68 -6.00 0.42 5.90
N SER A 69 -5.17 -0.60 5.68
CA SER A 69 -4.57 -0.91 4.37
C SER A 69 -5.64 -1.18 3.30
N GLN A 70 -6.70 -1.91 3.66
CA GLN A 70 -7.82 -2.20 2.76
C GLN A 70 -8.60 -0.92 2.41
N GLN A 71 -8.91 -0.08 3.39
CA GLN A 71 -9.62 1.19 3.13
C GLN A 71 -8.81 2.13 2.21
N LEU A 72 -7.49 2.21 2.40
CA LEU A 72 -6.61 2.99 1.53
C LEU A 72 -6.58 2.45 0.10
N ARG A 73 -6.57 1.12 -0.05
CA ARG A 73 -6.64 0.44 -1.34
C ARG A 73 -7.96 0.70 -2.06
N GLU A 74 -9.08 0.56 -1.38
CA GLU A 74 -10.41 0.84 -1.92
C GLU A 74 -10.55 2.32 -2.34
N LEU A 75 -10.04 3.25 -1.53
CA LEU A 75 -10.02 4.67 -1.87
C LEU A 75 -9.18 4.92 -3.12
N PHE A 76 -7.98 4.34 -3.22
CA PHE A 76 -7.15 4.45 -4.42
C PHE A 76 -7.87 3.91 -5.66
N GLU A 77 -8.48 2.74 -5.57
CA GLU A 77 -9.23 2.14 -6.67
C GLU A 77 -10.38 3.05 -7.12
N SER A 78 -11.15 3.61 -6.19
CA SER A 78 -12.24 4.57 -6.45
C SER A 78 -11.75 5.86 -7.11
N LEU A 79 -10.62 6.41 -6.65
CA LEU A 79 -10.00 7.60 -7.24
C LEU A 79 -9.48 7.30 -8.65
N SER A 80 -8.87 6.14 -8.85
CA SER A 80 -8.28 5.72 -10.13
C SER A 80 -9.33 5.40 -11.21
N SER A 81 -10.51 4.90 -10.82
CA SER A 81 -11.60 4.58 -11.74
C SER A 81 -12.37 5.82 -12.22
N GLY A 82 -12.11 6.99 -11.63
CA GLY A 82 -12.85 8.22 -11.91
C GLY A 82 -14.27 8.24 -11.33
N GLU A 83 -14.64 7.25 -10.51
CA GLU A 83 -15.97 7.14 -9.86
C GLU A 83 -16.05 7.96 -8.55
N ALA A 84 -15.26 9.02 -8.40
CA ALA A 84 -15.30 9.90 -7.24
C ALA A 84 -16.69 10.57 -6.99
N ASN A 85 -17.65 10.42 -7.91
CA ASN A 85 -18.95 11.09 -7.89
C ASN A 85 -20.18 10.17 -7.87
N LEU A 86 -20.03 8.84 -7.76
CA LEU A 86 -21.20 7.96 -7.65
C LEU A 86 -21.57 7.73 -6.18
N PRO A 87 -22.77 8.14 -5.71
CA PRO A 87 -23.28 7.77 -4.40
C PRO A 87 -23.76 6.31 -4.42
N ALA A 88 -22.91 5.37 -4.84
CA ALA A 88 -23.22 3.96 -4.89
C ALA A 88 -22.84 3.31 -3.56
N ARG A 89 -23.84 3.26 -2.68
CA ARG A 89 -23.92 2.32 -1.54
C ARG A 89 -22.75 2.41 -0.55
N ARG A 90 -22.70 3.50 0.21
CA ARG A 90 -21.82 3.68 1.37
C ARG A 90 -21.81 2.39 2.24
N PRO A 91 -20.70 1.66 2.37
CA PRO A 91 -20.34 1.17 3.68
C PRO A 91 -20.14 2.43 4.54
N CYS A 92 -20.72 2.51 5.74
CA CYS A 92 -20.63 3.67 6.63
C CYS A 92 -19.20 4.08 7.08
N ALA A 93 -18.15 3.56 6.42
CA ALA A 93 -16.73 3.68 6.78
C ALA A 93 -15.80 3.96 5.58
N ALA A 94 -16.31 4.48 4.45
CA ALA A 94 -15.46 4.88 3.32
C ALA A 94 -14.58 6.07 3.73
N LEU A 95 -13.26 5.92 3.65
CA LEU A 95 -12.31 7.00 3.89
C LEU A 95 -12.47 8.08 2.80
N SER A 96 -12.63 9.34 3.20
CA SER A 96 -12.59 10.46 2.26
C SER A 96 -11.13 10.85 2.02
N PRO A 97 -10.77 11.35 0.82
CA PRO A 97 -9.40 11.82 0.56
C PRO A 97 -8.96 12.96 1.49
N GLU A 98 -9.91 13.74 2.03
CA GLU A 98 -9.67 14.80 3.02
C GLU A 98 -9.36 14.27 4.43
N ASP A 99 -9.72 13.01 4.73
CA ASP A 99 -9.52 12.38 6.04
C ASP A 99 -8.14 11.69 6.18
N LEU A 100 -7.29 11.79 5.15
CA LEU A 100 -5.98 11.16 5.11
C LEU A 100 -4.94 11.96 5.89
N THR A 101 -4.13 11.26 6.68
CA THR A 101 -2.89 11.82 7.22
C THR A 101 -1.85 12.03 6.11
N GLU A 102 -0.84 12.87 6.35
CA GLU A 102 0.24 13.10 5.38
C GLU A 102 0.93 11.80 4.94
N ALA A 103 1.16 10.87 5.89
CA ALA A 103 1.78 9.58 5.60
C ALA A 103 0.91 8.68 4.71
N GLU A 104 -0.41 8.73 4.90
CA GLU A 104 -1.37 7.95 4.10
C GLU A 104 -1.51 8.54 2.71
N TRP A 105 -1.57 9.87 2.62
CA TRP A 105 -1.56 10.55 1.34
C TRP A 105 -0.28 10.25 0.55
N PHE A 106 0.89 10.28 1.21
CA PHE A 106 2.16 9.92 0.59
C PHE A 106 2.17 8.46 0.12
N TYR A 107 1.64 7.54 0.93
CA TYR A 107 1.48 6.14 0.56
C TYR A 107 0.62 5.97 -0.71
N LEU A 108 -0.54 6.64 -0.78
CA LEU A 108 -1.40 6.62 -1.97
C LEU A 108 -0.73 7.25 -3.20
N MET A 109 0.00 8.35 -3.00
CA MET A 109 0.78 8.96 -4.07
C MET A 109 1.83 7.98 -4.61
N CYS A 110 2.55 7.24 -3.76
CA CYS A 110 3.50 6.22 -4.20
C CYS A 110 2.82 5.08 -4.98
N ILE A 111 1.62 4.65 -4.57
CA ILE A 111 0.85 3.63 -5.29
C ILE A 111 0.53 4.07 -6.73
N SER A 112 0.30 5.36 -6.95
CA SER A 112 -0.02 5.91 -8.28
C SER A 112 1.14 5.87 -9.27
N PHE A 113 2.38 5.62 -8.83
CA PHE A 113 3.55 5.62 -9.70
C PHE A 113 3.63 4.36 -10.57
N SER A 114 4.01 4.58 -11.83
CA SER A 114 4.43 3.54 -12.77
C SER A 114 5.82 3.87 -13.29
N PHE A 115 6.64 2.84 -13.53
CA PHE A 115 8.03 3.02 -13.94
C PHE A 115 8.28 2.32 -15.28
N PRO A 116 8.44 3.05 -16.39
CA PRO A 116 8.81 2.48 -17.68
C PRO A 116 10.15 1.75 -17.64
N PRO A 117 10.39 0.81 -18.58
CA PRO A 117 11.68 0.13 -18.65
C PRO A 117 12.81 1.14 -18.88
N GLY A 118 13.89 1.01 -18.10
CA GLY A 118 15.07 1.88 -18.19
C GLY A 118 14.93 3.26 -17.54
N VAL A 119 13.82 3.56 -16.85
CA VAL A 119 13.59 4.84 -16.16
C VAL A 119 13.40 4.61 -14.66
N GLY A 120 14.20 5.30 -13.84
CA GLY A 120 14.12 5.27 -12.37
C GLY A 120 15.06 4.24 -11.71
N TYR A 121 15.48 4.52 -10.47
CA TYR A 121 16.41 3.66 -9.70
C TYR A 121 15.90 2.22 -9.50
N VAL A 122 14.57 2.01 -9.51
CA VAL A 122 13.94 0.68 -9.41
C VAL A 122 14.24 -0.18 -10.66
N ALA A 123 14.30 0.45 -11.85
CA ALA A 123 14.57 -0.24 -13.11
C ALA A 123 16.02 -0.76 -13.21
N LEU A 124 16.97 -0.13 -12.53
CA LEU A 124 18.37 -0.60 -12.49
C LEU A 124 18.55 -1.87 -11.65
N SER A 125 17.69 -2.11 -10.65
CA SER A 125 17.75 -3.33 -9.82
C SER A 125 17.14 -4.56 -10.49
N VAL A 126 16.19 -4.40 -11.43
CA VAL A 126 15.65 -5.55 -12.19
C VAL A 126 16.71 -6.14 -13.12
N SER A 127 17.70 -5.35 -13.53
CA SER A 127 18.80 -5.80 -14.39
C SER A 127 19.99 -6.40 -13.62
N SER A 128 20.02 -6.35 -12.29
CA SER A 128 21.11 -6.88 -11.47
C SER A 128 20.52 -7.53 -10.24
N SER A 129 20.76 -8.83 -10.00
CA SER A 129 20.27 -9.62 -8.85
C SER A 129 20.75 -9.11 -7.47
N SER A 130 20.48 -7.86 -7.14
CA SER A 130 20.88 -7.19 -5.91
C SER A 130 19.67 -6.52 -5.28
N SER A 131 19.21 -7.07 -4.16
CA SER A 131 18.24 -6.41 -3.28
C SER A 131 18.80 -5.07 -2.83
N MET A 132 18.14 -3.96 -3.20
CA MET A 132 18.42 -2.65 -2.64
C MET A 132 17.30 -2.25 -1.69
N GLN A 133 17.67 -2.02 -0.43
CA GLN A 133 16.83 -1.39 0.59
C GLN A 133 16.73 0.11 0.29
N LEU A 134 15.51 0.60 0.05
CA LEU A 134 15.23 2.04 0.01
C LEU A 134 15.25 2.57 1.45
N HIS A 135 16.29 3.29 1.83
CA HIS A 135 16.28 4.14 3.02
C HIS A 135 15.58 5.46 2.66
N CYS A 136 14.34 5.62 3.11
CA CYS A 136 13.70 6.93 3.18
C CYS A 136 14.23 7.65 4.43
N TYR A 137 14.83 8.83 4.24
CA TYR A 137 15.21 9.74 5.33
C TYR A 137 13.99 10.40 5.98
#